data_AF-A0A6J4N768-F1
#
_entry.id   AF-A0A6J4N768-F1
#
_cell.length_a   1.000
_cell.length_b   1.000
_cell.length_c   1.000
_cell.angle_alpha   90.00
_cell.angle_beta   90.00
_cell.angle_gamma   90.00
#
_symmetry.space_group_name_H-M   'P 1'
#
loop_
_entity.id
_entity.type
_entity.pdbx_description
1 polymer ?
#
loop_
_entity_poly.entity_id
_entity_poly.type
_entity_poly.pdbx_seq_one_letter_code
_entity_poly.pdbx_strand_id
1 'polypeptide(L)'
;MSRLARLRDRVRSRRRDEAGYVTVVISILIPALFIGLAATAVDTSRWYLEGERIQKAADAAAMAGVPYLPQDMTNARTRALEVAKRNGYDDASPDVTVTVEQGDRTTQLRVTISSSIANQFGQIIGVSSTSITRTAVADFTGPAPMGSPCNTFGTEPPAGGGGSSPAPGGSAIGSSRPGNCPQNPMMWASVQGPQVGKVHGDRYGTVGCQDAGVDYCDGGRQNTEYPEGSDRKGERGYFWVIKVQPGMVGRPIQMQLFDPAFVLTGQSCGENNPSSTTDQLPSWLVLDDNMNPFVTTDGKTRYSNTGTIPPGHEPSVPFCTGDNFPGVSPPTAPMTTTFMVREQTDTMDPLQAPVVSGCAKQYGAFTTYPTYDNLKSGRATYSSHLAQVFHNWTSLCTFTPQRAGDYYLHVRTNKSHTFPSNELVRTVPTGDVAGLAGANGDASPVGGGTNSFAIRAVTPAGGERDVAVSGWDRMPIYANSEAASSTFNLIRALPGAAGQYIEFSFFDAGDAAGSATVRVLLPTDATSTSGGAITNPYPGGCTSKTGSGGTWQALTGCTATAITPTTNNGKVQTMMIPIPPDYTCNQAVFTNCWYRVQVSFASGSVHDVTTWDAQISGDPVRLIE
;
A
#
# COMPACT_ATOMS: atom_id res chain seq x y z
N MET A 1 -21.41 29.76 -105.20
CA MET A 1 -21.00 29.17 -103.90
C MET A 1 -20.58 30.24 -102.86
N SER A 2 -21.41 31.24 -102.48
CA SER A 2 -20.91 32.38 -101.66
C SER A 2 -21.67 32.77 -100.38
N ARG A 3 -22.73 32.05 -99.97
CA ARG A 3 -23.45 32.34 -98.69
C ARG A 3 -23.13 31.37 -97.54
N LEU A 4 -22.89 30.09 -97.82
CA LEU A 4 -22.54 29.06 -96.82
C LEU A 4 -21.15 29.24 -96.20
N ALA A 5 -20.17 29.71 -96.97
CA ALA A 5 -18.82 30.00 -96.47
C ALA A 5 -18.81 31.16 -95.45
N ARG A 6 -19.57 32.23 -95.71
CA ARG A 6 -19.65 33.40 -94.83
C ARG A 6 -20.36 33.13 -93.49
N LEU A 7 -21.30 32.19 -93.45
CA LEU A 7 -21.93 31.74 -92.21
C LEU A 7 -20.98 30.89 -91.37
N ARG A 8 -20.16 30.04 -92.01
CA ARG A 8 -19.18 29.18 -91.34
C ARG A 8 -18.03 29.98 -90.71
N ASP A 9 -17.62 31.08 -91.34
CA ASP A 9 -16.61 32.00 -90.80
C ASP A 9 -17.15 32.88 -89.65
N ARG A 10 -18.42 33.31 -89.71
CA ARG A 10 -19.07 34.04 -88.60
C ARG A 10 -19.30 33.16 -87.36
N VAL A 11 -19.62 31.88 -87.54
CA VAL A 11 -19.74 30.92 -86.41
C VAL A 11 -18.36 30.57 -85.84
N ARG A 12 -17.30 30.51 -86.67
CA ARG A 12 -15.91 30.34 -86.21
C ARG A 12 -15.34 31.57 -85.51
N SER A 13 -15.70 32.79 -85.91
CA SER A 13 -15.28 34.03 -85.23
C SER A 13 -16.00 34.19 -83.89
N ARG A 14 -17.31 33.92 -83.81
CA ARG A 14 -18.05 33.94 -82.53
C ARG A 14 -17.56 32.90 -81.52
N ARG A 15 -17.14 31.71 -81.97
CA ARG A 15 -16.48 30.70 -81.10
C ARG A 15 -15.08 31.11 -80.63
N ARG A 16 -14.39 32.03 -81.33
CA ARG A 16 -13.07 32.55 -80.93
C ARG A 16 -13.16 33.69 -79.90
N ASP A 17 -14.28 34.43 -79.87
CA ASP A 17 -14.46 35.56 -78.96
C ASP A 17 -14.86 35.15 -77.52
N GLU A 18 -15.57 34.03 -77.34
CA GLU A 18 -15.92 33.55 -75.98
C GLU A 18 -14.83 32.68 -75.33
N ALA A 19 -13.94 32.07 -76.13
CA ALA A 19 -12.85 31.25 -75.61
C ALA A 19 -11.87 32.05 -74.74
N GLY A 20 -11.62 33.33 -75.06
CA GLY A 20 -10.75 34.20 -74.26
C GLY A 20 -11.34 34.52 -72.89
N TYR A 21 -12.63 34.89 -72.84
CA TYR A 21 -13.34 35.18 -71.60
C TYR A 21 -13.45 33.93 -70.71
N VAL A 22 -13.84 32.78 -71.28
CA VAL A 22 -13.91 31.50 -70.55
C VAL A 22 -12.54 31.11 -70.00
N THR A 23 -11.46 31.32 -70.77
CA THR A 23 -10.09 31.04 -70.28
C THR A 23 -9.70 31.95 -69.12
N VAL A 24 -10.07 33.24 -69.15
CA VAL A 24 -9.80 34.18 -68.04
C VAL A 24 -10.61 33.83 -66.80
N VAL A 25 -11.91 33.54 -66.96
CA VAL A 25 -12.80 33.18 -65.86
C VAL A 25 -12.39 31.86 -65.22
N ILE A 26 -12.07 30.84 -66.02
CA ILE A 26 -11.62 29.53 -65.53
C ILE A 26 -10.23 29.64 -64.89
N SER A 27 -9.30 30.42 -65.47
CA SER A 27 -7.94 30.57 -64.92
C SER A 27 -7.89 31.34 -63.60
N ILE A 28 -8.92 32.12 -63.27
CA ILE A 28 -9.06 32.78 -61.96
C ILE A 28 -9.86 31.90 -60.99
N LEU A 29 -11.03 31.38 -61.41
CA LEU A 29 -11.92 30.64 -60.53
C LEU A 29 -11.37 29.29 -60.09
N ILE A 30 -10.72 28.53 -60.98
CA ILE A 30 -10.21 27.20 -60.64
C ILE A 30 -9.10 27.29 -59.56
N PRO A 31 -8.03 28.10 -59.73
CA PRO A 31 -7.03 28.25 -58.69
C PRO A 31 -7.60 28.85 -57.40
N ALA A 32 -8.48 29.85 -57.49
CA ALA A 32 -9.11 30.43 -56.30
C ALA A 32 -9.93 29.39 -55.51
N LEU A 33 -10.68 28.52 -56.20
CA LEU A 33 -11.42 27.43 -55.57
C LEU A 33 -10.49 26.42 -54.90
N PHE A 34 -9.45 25.95 -55.60
CA PHE A 34 -8.51 24.97 -55.04
C PHE A 34 -7.69 25.54 -53.88
N ILE A 35 -7.29 26.81 -53.95
CA ILE A 35 -6.63 27.50 -52.84
C ILE A 35 -7.58 27.62 -51.66
N GLY A 36 -8.86 27.97 -51.87
CA GLY A 36 -9.87 28.04 -50.81
C GLY A 36 -10.12 26.68 -50.14
N LEU A 37 -10.14 25.58 -50.91
CA LEU A 37 -10.27 24.23 -50.37
C LEU A 37 -9.02 23.79 -49.59
N ALA A 38 -7.82 24.06 -50.12
CA ALA A 38 -6.55 23.74 -49.44
C ALA A 38 -6.40 24.55 -48.14
N ALA A 39 -6.75 25.83 -48.18
CA ALA A 39 -6.81 26.73 -47.04
C ALA A 39 -7.70 26.19 -45.91
N THR A 40 -8.92 25.78 -46.26
CA THR A 40 -9.87 25.19 -45.31
C THR A 40 -9.36 23.86 -44.75
N ALA A 41 -8.72 23.04 -45.60
CA ALA A 41 -8.10 21.79 -45.17
C ALA A 41 -6.98 22.03 -44.15
N VAL A 42 -6.11 23.02 -44.36
CA VAL A 42 -5.02 23.37 -43.45
C VAL A 42 -5.55 23.83 -42.08
N ASP A 43 -6.54 24.73 -42.05
CA ASP A 43 -7.13 25.18 -40.78
C ASP A 43 -7.82 24.00 -40.04
N THR A 44 -8.54 23.14 -40.76
CA THR A 44 -9.19 21.95 -40.17
C THR A 44 -8.16 20.94 -39.64
N SER A 45 -7.08 20.69 -40.38
CA SER A 45 -5.98 19.83 -39.92
C SER A 45 -5.30 20.40 -38.69
N ARG A 46 -5.12 21.73 -38.62
CA ARG A 46 -4.57 22.39 -37.44
C ARG A 46 -5.48 22.26 -36.23
N TRP A 47 -6.80 22.39 -36.39
CA TRP A 47 -7.75 22.17 -35.31
C TRP A 47 -7.69 20.73 -34.78
N TYR A 48 -7.56 19.76 -35.67
CA TYR A 48 -7.45 18.36 -35.29
C TYR A 48 -6.17 18.10 -34.48
N LEU A 49 -5.03 18.57 -34.97
CA LEU A 49 -3.73 18.44 -34.28
C LEU A 49 -3.72 19.14 -32.93
N GLU A 50 -4.31 20.33 -32.83
CA GLU A 50 -4.41 21.01 -31.54
C GLU A 50 -5.37 20.28 -30.60
N GLY A 51 -6.52 19.80 -31.10
CA GLY A 51 -7.44 18.97 -30.31
C GLY A 51 -6.76 17.74 -29.70
N GLU A 52 -5.90 17.04 -30.45
CA GLU A 52 -5.12 15.92 -29.91
C GLU A 52 -4.12 16.35 -28.83
N ARG A 53 -3.47 17.50 -29.00
CA ARG A 53 -2.53 18.04 -28.01
C ARG A 53 -3.23 18.46 -26.73
N ILE A 54 -4.38 19.13 -26.83
CA ILE A 54 -5.19 19.54 -25.69
C ILE A 54 -5.68 18.30 -24.94
N GLN A 55 -6.17 17.27 -25.65
CA GLN A 55 -6.60 16.03 -25.01
C GLN A 55 -5.46 15.37 -24.23
N LYS A 56 -4.28 15.18 -24.85
CA LYS A 56 -3.11 14.59 -24.19
C LYS A 56 -2.68 15.40 -22.95
N ALA A 57 -2.76 16.73 -23.03
CA ALA A 57 -2.46 17.59 -21.90
C ALA A 57 -3.50 17.49 -20.78
N ALA A 58 -4.78 17.41 -21.11
CA ALA A 58 -5.87 17.22 -20.16
C ALA A 58 -5.76 15.85 -19.46
N ASP A 59 -5.49 14.78 -20.22
CA ASP A 59 -5.27 13.43 -19.69
C ASP A 59 -4.08 13.41 -18.72
N ALA A 60 -2.95 13.99 -19.12
CA ALA A 60 -1.75 14.07 -18.28
C ALA A 60 -2.00 14.91 -17.00
N ALA A 61 -2.70 16.04 -17.12
CA ALA A 61 -3.03 16.89 -15.99
C ALA A 61 -4.00 16.20 -15.01
N ALA A 62 -5.04 15.53 -15.52
CA ALA A 62 -5.99 14.77 -14.72
C ALA A 62 -5.29 13.61 -13.99
N MET A 63 -4.48 12.81 -14.70
CA MET A 63 -3.71 11.71 -14.11
C MET A 63 -2.69 12.17 -13.07
N ALA A 64 -2.10 13.35 -13.23
CA ALA A 64 -1.12 13.86 -12.28
C ALA A 64 -1.75 14.42 -11.00
N GLY A 65 -2.97 14.95 -11.08
CA GLY A 65 -3.68 15.52 -9.93
C GLY A 65 -4.53 14.51 -9.16
N VAL A 66 -5.10 13.50 -9.84
CA VAL A 66 -6.02 12.53 -9.23
C VAL A 66 -5.44 11.74 -8.02
N PRO A 67 -4.12 11.46 -7.91
CA PRO A 67 -3.53 10.79 -6.74
C PRO A 67 -3.77 11.46 -5.39
N TYR A 68 -3.99 12.78 -5.38
CA TYR A 68 -4.20 13.55 -4.17
C TYR A 68 -5.65 13.47 -3.66
N LEU A 69 -6.56 12.93 -4.47
CA LEU A 69 -7.96 12.81 -4.10
C LEU A 69 -8.22 11.57 -3.23
N PRO A 70 -9.31 11.60 -2.43
CA PRO A 70 -10.18 12.74 -2.15
C PRO A 70 -9.64 13.66 -1.04
N GLN A 71 -8.48 13.33 -0.46
CA GLN A 71 -7.99 13.93 0.79
C GLN A 71 -7.49 15.37 0.59
N ASP A 72 -7.00 15.72 -0.59
CA ASP A 72 -6.32 17.00 -0.83
C ASP A 72 -6.59 17.58 -2.23
N MET A 73 -7.77 18.20 -2.38
CA MET A 73 -8.17 18.87 -3.64
C MET A 73 -7.27 20.08 -3.99
N THR A 74 -6.65 20.71 -2.99
CA THR A 74 -5.76 21.85 -3.19
C THR A 74 -4.49 21.42 -3.92
N ASN A 75 -3.84 20.36 -3.45
CA ASN A 75 -2.67 19.80 -4.12
C ASN A 75 -3.04 19.12 -5.45
N ALA A 76 -4.21 18.48 -5.55
CA ALA A 76 -4.72 17.94 -6.81
C ALA A 76 -4.80 19.03 -7.90
N ARG A 77 -5.42 20.18 -7.58
CA ARG A 77 -5.51 21.34 -8.48
C ARG A 77 -4.15 21.91 -8.83
N THR A 78 -3.31 22.13 -7.81
CA THR A 78 -1.96 22.70 -8.01
C THR A 78 -1.13 21.84 -8.96
N ARG A 79 -1.15 20.51 -8.77
CA ARG A 79 -0.40 19.58 -9.61
C ARG A 79 -0.95 19.47 -11.03
N ALA A 80 -2.27 19.44 -11.18
CA ALA A 80 -2.90 19.41 -12.50
C ALA A 80 -2.56 20.66 -13.33
N LEU A 81 -2.60 21.86 -12.72
CA LEU A 81 -2.21 23.11 -13.38
C LEU A 81 -0.72 23.12 -13.76
N GLU A 82 0.16 22.65 -12.87
CA GLU A 82 1.60 22.55 -13.14
C GLU A 82 1.90 21.62 -14.33
N VAL A 83 1.18 20.50 -14.46
CA VAL A 83 1.33 19.56 -15.58
C VAL A 83 0.71 20.10 -16.86
N ALA A 84 -0.46 20.75 -16.81
CA ALA A 84 -1.05 21.41 -17.97
C ALA A 84 -0.10 22.48 -18.55
N LYS A 85 0.49 23.30 -17.68
CA LYS A 85 1.50 24.31 -18.03
C LYS A 85 2.75 23.69 -18.69
N ARG A 86 3.27 22.58 -18.13
CA ARG A 86 4.40 21.84 -18.73
C ARG A 86 4.08 21.28 -20.12
N ASN A 87 2.82 21.01 -20.41
CA ASN A 87 2.35 20.57 -21.72
C ASN A 87 1.97 21.74 -22.66
N GLY A 88 2.27 22.99 -22.28
CA GLY A 88 2.07 24.17 -23.12
C GLY A 88 0.76 24.93 -22.89
N TYR A 89 -0.05 24.51 -21.91
CA TYR A 89 -1.34 25.14 -21.59
C TYR A 89 -1.26 25.84 -20.23
N ASP A 90 -0.74 27.07 -20.24
CA ASP A 90 -0.60 27.93 -19.07
C ASP A 90 -1.87 28.79 -18.89
N ASP A 91 -2.56 28.65 -17.76
CA ASP A 91 -3.80 29.40 -17.46
C ASP A 91 -3.56 30.91 -17.22
N ALA A 92 -2.30 31.32 -17.10
CA ALA A 92 -1.90 32.72 -17.12
C ALA A 92 -1.95 33.36 -18.52
N SER A 93 -2.05 32.57 -19.59
CA SER A 93 -2.19 33.05 -20.97
C SER A 93 -3.64 33.46 -21.24
N PRO A 94 -3.91 34.60 -21.91
CA PRO A 94 -5.27 35.03 -22.22
C PRO A 94 -6.02 34.08 -23.17
N ASP A 95 -5.29 33.28 -23.95
CA ASP A 95 -5.85 32.37 -24.95
C ASP A 95 -6.08 30.95 -24.42
N VAL A 96 -5.72 30.66 -23.17
CA VAL A 96 -5.82 29.33 -22.56
C VAL A 96 -6.60 29.41 -21.26
N THR A 97 -7.52 28.46 -21.06
CA THR A 97 -8.21 28.29 -19.78
C THR A 97 -8.08 26.85 -19.34
N VAL A 98 -7.62 26.62 -18.11
CA VAL A 98 -7.54 25.30 -17.49
C VAL A 98 -8.43 25.29 -16.26
N THR A 99 -9.52 24.53 -16.29
CA THR A 99 -10.40 24.35 -15.15
C THR A 99 -10.19 22.98 -14.54
N VAL A 100 -9.89 22.94 -13.24
CA VAL A 100 -9.68 21.71 -12.47
C VAL A 100 -10.73 21.61 -11.37
N GLU A 101 -11.55 20.59 -11.46
CA GLU A 101 -12.72 20.37 -10.60
C GLU A 101 -12.79 18.92 -10.14
N GLN A 102 -13.51 18.68 -9.05
CA GLN A 102 -13.82 17.31 -8.64
C GLN A 102 -14.83 16.72 -9.63
N GLY A 103 -14.63 15.47 -10.03
CA GLY A 103 -15.56 14.74 -10.88
C GLY A 103 -16.83 14.32 -10.13
N ASP A 104 -17.58 13.41 -10.74
CA ASP A 104 -18.88 12.98 -10.21
C ASP A 104 -18.70 12.13 -8.93
N ARG A 105 -17.52 11.51 -8.78
CA ARG A 105 -17.07 10.82 -7.56
C ARG A 105 -15.99 11.62 -6.84
N THR A 106 -15.89 11.43 -5.53
CA THR A 106 -14.89 12.13 -4.71
C THR A 106 -13.44 11.77 -5.07
N THR A 107 -13.22 10.59 -5.65
CA THR A 107 -11.93 10.07 -6.16
C THR A 107 -11.60 10.51 -7.59
N GLN A 108 -12.51 11.24 -8.25
CA GLN A 108 -12.34 11.67 -9.63
C GLN A 108 -11.87 13.11 -9.73
N LEU A 109 -10.92 13.36 -10.63
CA LEU A 109 -10.49 14.69 -11.00
C LEU A 109 -10.87 14.95 -12.46
N ARG A 110 -11.65 16.01 -12.68
CA ARG A 110 -12.01 16.51 -14.01
C ARG A 110 -11.11 17.70 -14.35
N VAL A 111 -10.42 17.60 -15.48
CA VAL A 111 -9.61 18.69 -16.04
C VAL A 111 -10.15 19.03 -17.42
N THR A 112 -10.52 20.28 -17.61
CA THR A 112 -10.96 20.81 -18.90
C THR A 112 -9.97 21.88 -19.35
N ILE A 113 -9.41 21.71 -20.54
CA ILE A 113 -8.50 22.68 -21.16
C ILE A 113 -9.19 23.25 -22.39
N SER A 114 -9.22 24.59 -22.48
CA SER A 114 -9.66 25.33 -23.64
C SER A 114 -8.53 26.19 -24.19
N SER A 115 -8.32 26.17 -25.50
CA SER A 115 -7.30 26.96 -26.20
C SER A 115 -7.91 27.67 -27.41
N SER A 116 -7.64 28.96 -27.56
CA SER A 116 -8.05 29.78 -28.70
C SER A 116 -6.95 29.82 -29.77
N ILE A 117 -7.26 29.36 -30.97
CA ILE A 117 -6.30 29.25 -32.08
C ILE A 117 -6.71 30.21 -33.19
N ALA A 118 -5.76 31.03 -33.66
CA ALA A 118 -5.98 31.86 -34.83
C ALA A 118 -6.07 31.01 -36.11
N ASN A 119 -7.15 31.19 -36.88
CA ASN A 119 -7.32 30.57 -38.20
C ASN A 119 -6.52 31.35 -39.23
N GLN A 120 -5.73 30.68 -40.07
CA GLN A 120 -4.90 31.38 -41.05
C GLN A 120 -5.71 31.80 -42.28
N PHE A 121 -6.67 30.98 -42.70
CA PHE A 121 -7.50 31.26 -43.87
C PHE A 121 -8.95 31.54 -43.51
N GLY A 122 -9.44 31.04 -42.37
CA GLY A 122 -10.75 31.41 -41.82
C GLY A 122 -10.93 32.92 -41.63
N GLN A 123 -9.84 33.67 -41.43
CA GLN A 123 -9.85 35.14 -41.38
C GLN A 123 -10.44 35.78 -42.64
N ILE A 124 -10.26 35.18 -43.81
CA ILE A 124 -10.74 35.70 -45.10
C ILE A 124 -12.28 35.68 -45.17
N ILE A 125 -12.91 34.76 -44.43
CA ILE A 125 -14.37 34.61 -44.36
C ILE A 125 -14.95 35.08 -43.02
N GLY A 126 -14.19 35.86 -42.24
CA GLY A 126 -14.65 36.47 -40.99
C GLY A 126 -14.55 35.58 -39.74
N VAL A 127 -13.89 34.43 -39.82
CA VAL A 127 -13.68 33.52 -38.68
C VAL A 127 -12.20 33.56 -38.26
N SER A 128 -11.82 34.56 -37.47
CA SER A 128 -10.41 34.84 -37.16
C SER A 128 -9.76 33.88 -36.18
N SER A 129 -10.54 33.23 -35.32
CA SER A 129 -10.09 32.24 -34.36
C SER A 129 -11.15 31.18 -34.08
N THR A 130 -10.71 30.05 -33.55
CA THR A 130 -11.56 28.95 -33.11
C THR A 130 -11.10 28.52 -31.72
N SER A 131 -12.03 28.41 -30.78
CA SER A 131 -11.77 27.83 -29.45
C SER A 131 -11.94 26.32 -29.52
N ILE A 132 -10.94 25.58 -29.07
CA ILE A 132 -10.99 24.12 -28.95
C ILE A 132 -10.93 23.77 -27.48
N THR A 133 -11.87 22.96 -27.03
CA THR A 133 -11.99 22.51 -25.65
C THR A 133 -11.93 20.99 -25.60
N ARG A 134 -11.19 20.44 -24.64
CA ARG A 134 -11.17 19.01 -24.32
C ARG A 134 -11.25 18.82 -22.81
N THR A 135 -11.84 17.70 -22.43
CA THR A 135 -12.04 17.32 -21.03
C THR A 135 -11.40 15.95 -20.82
N ALA A 136 -10.77 15.76 -19.68
CA ALA A 136 -10.34 14.46 -19.21
C ALA A 136 -10.84 14.26 -17.78
N VAL A 137 -11.29 13.05 -17.48
CA VAL A 137 -11.63 12.62 -16.12
C VAL A 137 -10.73 11.45 -15.77
N ALA A 138 -9.97 11.61 -14.71
CA ALA A 138 -9.19 10.52 -14.11
C ALA A 138 -9.88 10.09 -12.81
N ASP A 139 -9.98 8.79 -12.58
CA ASP A 139 -10.38 8.20 -11.30
C ASP A 139 -9.15 7.51 -10.72
N PHE A 140 -8.93 7.64 -9.41
CA PHE A 140 -7.80 7.01 -8.76
C PHE A 140 -8.25 6.08 -7.63
N THR A 141 -8.01 4.80 -7.84
CA THR A 141 -8.07 3.77 -6.80
C THR A 141 -6.64 3.33 -6.49
N GLY A 142 -5.96 4.07 -5.63
CA GLY A 142 -4.64 3.67 -5.12
C GLY A 142 -4.70 2.42 -4.24
N PRO A 143 -3.55 1.82 -3.92
CA PRO A 143 -3.47 0.77 -2.90
C PRO A 143 -4.07 1.31 -1.60
N ALA A 144 -5.21 0.76 -1.20
CA ALA A 144 -5.89 1.26 -0.02
C ALA A 144 -5.18 0.71 1.24
N PRO A 145 -4.96 1.57 2.25
CA PRO A 145 -4.22 1.16 3.45
C PRO A 145 -4.94 0.02 4.17
N MET A 146 -4.17 -0.89 4.75
CA MET A 146 -4.67 -2.11 5.41
C MET A 146 -4.27 -2.23 6.89
N GLY A 147 -5.05 -2.97 7.67
CA GLY A 147 -4.66 -3.46 9.00
C GLY A 147 -4.90 -2.49 10.15
N SER A 148 -4.51 -1.22 9.99
CA SER A 148 -4.61 -0.25 11.08
C SER A 148 -4.91 1.19 10.63
N PRO A 149 -5.96 1.82 11.19
CA PRO A 149 -6.25 3.25 11.03
C PRO A 149 -5.42 4.17 11.94
N CYS A 150 -4.53 3.62 12.76
CA CYS A 150 -3.95 4.29 13.92
C CYS A 150 -2.48 4.58 13.68
N ASN A 151 -1.87 5.43 14.51
CA ASN A 151 -0.42 5.66 14.47
C ASN A 151 0.42 4.44 14.91
N THR A 152 -0.19 3.27 15.09
CA THR A 152 0.45 2.01 15.45
C THR A 152 -0.06 0.88 14.57
N PHE A 153 0.74 -0.18 14.41
CA PHE A 153 0.38 -1.40 13.70
C PHE A 153 0.83 -2.61 14.54
N GLY A 154 -0.09 -3.54 14.77
CA GLY A 154 0.10 -4.70 15.66
C GLY A 154 -0.20 -4.39 17.12
N THR A 155 0.05 -5.38 17.98
CA THR A 155 -0.02 -5.24 19.45
C THR A 155 0.96 -4.17 19.92
N GLU A 156 0.48 -3.30 20.81
CA GLU A 156 1.26 -2.20 21.35
C GLU A 156 1.50 -2.39 22.86
N PRO A 157 2.58 -3.11 23.23
CA PRO A 157 2.89 -3.37 24.63
C PRO A 157 3.45 -2.09 25.26
N PRO A 158 3.38 -1.94 26.59
CA PRO A 158 4.07 -0.84 27.25
C PRO A 158 5.58 -0.91 26.97
N ALA A 159 6.23 0.25 26.84
CA ALA A 159 7.69 0.29 26.77
C ALA A 159 8.29 -0.07 28.14
N GLY A 160 9.53 -0.56 28.13
CA GLY A 160 10.21 -0.84 29.38
C GLY A 160 10.33 0.43 30.24
N GLY A 161 10.17 0.30 31.56
CA GLY A 161 10.17 1.44 32.49
C GLY A 161 11.52 2.14 32.71
N GLY A 162 12.59 1.72 32.02
CA GLY A 162 13.94 2.21 32.23
C GLY A 162 14.29 3.48 31.44
N GLY A 163 15.25 4.27 31.94
CA GLY A 163 15.68 5.53 31.31
C GLY A 163 16.34 5.37 29.93
N SER A 164 16.75 4.15 29.56
CA SER A 164 17.28 3.84 28.23
C SER A 164 16.18 3.41 27.23
N SER A 165 14.94 3.19 27.68
CA SER A 165 13.82 2.87 26.80
C SER A 165 13.27 4.11 26.09
N PRO A 166 12.84 3.97 24.83
CA PRO A 166 12.30 5.10 24.10
C PRO A 166 10.93 5.52 24.63
N ALA A 167 10.70 6.83 24.74
CA ALA A 167 9.43 7.40 25.16
C ALA A 167 8.35 7.23 24.06
N PRO A 168 7.05 7.13 24.39
CA PRO A 168 6.51 7.10 25.75
C PRO A 168 6.68 5.74 26.41
N GLY A 169 6.75 5.76 27.76
CA GLY A 169 6.70 4.54 28.58
C GLY A 169 5.37 3.77 28.44
N GLY A 170 4.29 4.46 28.08
CA GLY A 170 2.97 3.89 27.83
C GLY A 170 2.65 3.73 26.33
N SER A 171 1.36 3.79 26.02
CA SER A 171 0.88 3.78 24.63
C SER A 171 1.22 5.10 23.93
N ALA A 172 1.60 4.98 22.66
CA ALA A 172 1.70 6.07 21.70
C ALA A 172 0.36 6.38 21.04
N ILE A 173 -0.66 5.55 21.24
CA ILE A 173 -2.03 5.86 20.85
C ILE A 173 -2.57 6.89 21.85
N GLY A 174 -3.02 8.04 21.35
CA GLY A 174 -3.56 9.11 22.20
C GLY A 174 -4.75 8.65 23.05
N SER A 175 -4.96 9.30 24.21
CA SER A 175 -6.01 8.94 25.18
C SER A 175 -7.44 9.04 24.63
N SER A 176 -7.66 9.77 23.55
CA SER A 176 -8.94 9.86 22.82
C SER A 176 -8.95 8.92 21.61
N ARG A 177 -8.94 7.61 21.88
CA ARG A 177 -8.79 6.53 20.89
C ARG A 177 -10.10 6.20 20.17
N PRO A 178 -10.14 6.19 18.82
CA PRO A 178 -11.27 5.64 18.06
C PRO A 178 -11.48 4.14 18.36
N GLY A 179 -12.72 3.68 18.39
CA GLY A 179 -13.05 2.30 18.79
C GLY A 179 -12.37 1.21 17.94
N ASN A 180 -12.04 1.52 16.69
CA ASN A 180 -11.33 0.63 15.75
C ASN A 180 -9.80 0.73 15.80
N CYS A 181 -9.25 1.34 16.86
CA CYS A 181 -7.80 1.43 17.12
C CYS A 181 -7.36 0.64 18.35
N PRO A 182 -7.59 -0.69 18.48
CA PRO A 182 -7.26 -1.42 19.70
C PRO A 182 -5.75 -1.40 19.99
N GLN A 183 -5.38 -1.28 21.27
CA GLN A 183 -3.98 -1.38 21.70
C GLN A 183 -3.45 -2.82 21.55
N ASN A 184 -4.31 -3.82 21.73
CA ASN A 184 -3.98 -5.23 21.52
C ASN A 184 -4.97 -5.84 20.51
N PRO A 185 -4.69 -5.75 19.19
CA PRO A 185 -5.43 -6.47 18.16
C PRO A 185 -5.07 -7.96 18.09
N MET A 186 -4.19 -8.47 18.98
CA MET A 186 -3.74 -9.87 19.03
C MET A 186 -3.06 -10.32 17.72
N MET A 187 -2.35 -9.39 17.09
CA MET A 187 -1.59 -9.62 15.87
C MET A 187 -0.30 -8.81 15.87
N TRP A 188 0.70 -9.31 15.15
CA TRP A 188 1.98 -8.66 14.93
C TRP A 188 2.20 -8.52 13.42
N ALA A 189 2.95 -7.50 12.99
CA ALA A 189 3.56 -7.55 11.66
C ALA A 189 4.53 -8.72 11.64
N SER A 190 4.64 -9.45 10.54
CA SER A 190 5.55 -10.60 10.47
C SER A 190 6.22 -10.67 9.11
N VAL A 191 7.50 -10.99 9.07
CA VAL A 191 8.25 -11.22 7.83
C VAL A 191 9.11 -12.46 7.99
N GLN A 192 9.17 -13.29 6.95
CA GLN A 192 9.99 -14.49 6.97
C GLN A 192 11.30 -14.31 6.20
N GLY A 193 12.26 -15.13 6.59
CA GLY A 193 13.55 -15.21 5.93
C GLY A 193 13.40 -15.82 4.53
N PRO A 194 14.21 -15.43 3.54
CA PRO A 194 14.14 -15.96 2.18
C PRO A 194 14.22 -17.49 2.06
N GLN A 195 14.83 -18.16 3.04
CA GLN A 195 14.99 -19.62 3.07
C GLN A 195 13.87 -20.35 3.82
N VAL A 196 12.92 -19.64 4.42
CA VAL A 196 11.71 -20.27 4.96
C VAL A 196 10.83 -20.73 3.80
N GLY A 197 10.14 -21.85 3.96
CA GLY A 197 9.16 -22.33 2.99
C GLY A 197 7.93 -21.42 2.93
N LYS A 198 7.47 -21.06 1.73
CA LYS A 198 6.22 -20.32 1.52
C LYS A 198 5.02 -20.93 2.24
N VAL A 199 5.01 -22.26 2.40
CA VAL A 199 3.95 -23.00 3.11
C VAL A 199 3.74 -22.56 4.56
N HIS A 200 4.64 -21.77 5.16
CA HIS A 200 4.53 -21.28 6.53
C HIS A 200 4.00 -19.84 6.64
N GLY A 201 3.37 -19.32 5.59
CA GLY A 201 2.52 -18.13 5.71
C GLY A 201 2.98 -16.87 5.01
N ASP A 202 4.29 -16.68 4.78
CA ASP A 202 4.80 -15.53 4.03
C ASP A 202 4.78 -15.80 2.52
N ARG A 203 3.72 -15.31 1.86
CA ARG A 203 3.44 -15.55 0.44
C ARG A 203 4.47 -14.95 -0.51
N TYR A 204 5.09 -13.83 -0.15
CA TYR A 204 5.92 -13.04 -1.08
C TYR A 204 7.38 -12.88 -0.64
N GLY A 205 7.70 -13.08 0.64
CA GLY A 205 9.04 -12.89 1.21
C GLY A 205 9.97 -14.11 1.11
N THR A 206 9.42 -15.27 0.74
CA THR A 206 10.11 -16.56 0.71
C THR A 206 10.41 -17.02 -0.72
N VAL A 207 11.62 -17.56 -0.96
CA VAL A 207 12.07 -17.97 -2.31
C VAL A 207 11.48 -19.33 -2.70
N GLY A 208 11.49 -20.28 -1.77
CA GLY A 208 11.05 -21.66 -2.02
C GLY A 208 9.69 -21.94 -1.40
N CYS A 209 8.92 -22.82 -2.03
CA CYS A 209 7.64 -23.26 -1.47
C CYS A 209 7.77 -24.36 -0.41
N GLN A 210 8.93 -25.03 -0.36
CA GLN A 210 9.23 -26.21 0.46
C GLN A 210 8.40 -27.45 0.07
N ASP A 211 7.08 -27.32 0.09
CA ASP A 211 6.12 -28.42 -0.09
C ASP A 211 5.46 -28.40 -1.47
N ALA A 212 4.96 -29.57 -1.88
CA ALA A 212 4.19 -29.71 -3.12
C ALA A 212 2.74 -29.29 -2.90
N GLY A 213 2.10 -28.74 -3.93
CA GLY A 213 0.70 -28.33 -3.86
C GLY A 213 0.46 -26.99 -3.17
N VAL A 214 1.51 -26.26 -2.78
CA VAL A 214 1.40 -24.85 -2.39
C VAL A 214 1.03 -24.02 -3.63
N ASP A 215 0.14 -23.05 -3.48
CA ASP A 215 -0.30 -22.22 -4.60
C ASP A 215 0.83 -21.33 -5.14
N TYR A 216 0.81 -21.12 -6.46
CA TYR A 216 1.80 -20.32 -7.19
C TYR A 216 3.24 -20.77 -6.94
N CYS A 217 3.45 -22.07 -7.10
CA CYS A 217 4.74 -22.71 -7.05
C CYS A 217 4.97 -23.45 -8.37
N ASP A 218 6.15 -23.28 -8.95
CA ASP A 218 6.51 -23.94 -10.20
C ASP A 218 6.90 -25.42 -9.99
N GLY A 219 7.23 -26.11 -11.08
CA GLY A 219 7.68 -27.51 -11.04
C GLY A 219 8.98 -27.74 -10.27
N GLY A 220 9.77 -26.68 -10.01
CA GLY A 220 10.99 -26.68 -9.20
C GLY A 220 10.77 -26.30 -7.74
N ARG A 221 9.51 -26.18 -7.29
CA ARG A 221 9.11 -25.67 -5.96
C ARG A 221 9.62 -24.26 -5.68
N GLN A 222 9.86 -23.46 -6.72
CA GLN A 222 10.13 -22.03 -6.56
C GLN A 222 8.81 -21.29 -6.41
N ASN A 223 8.81 -20.32 -5.52
CA ASN A 223 7.67 -19.44 -5.34
C ASN A 223 7.59 -18.48 -6.53
N THR A 224 6.64 -18.68 -7.44
CA THR A 224 6.47 -17.79 -8.62
C THR A 224 5.92 -16.43 -8.23
N GLU A 225 5.40 -16.31 -7.02
CA GLU A 225 4.99 -15.03 -6.44
C GLU A 225 6.09 -14.37 -5.63
N TYR A 226 7.22 -15.08 -5.37
CA TYR A 226 8.46 -14.42 -4.98
C TYR A 226 8.83 -13.56 -6.17
N PRO A 227 8.68 -12.25 -6.09
CA PRO A 227 8.31 -11.56 -7.31
C PRO A 227 9.45 -11.57 -8.39
N GLU A 228 9.23 -12.23 -9.53
CA GLU A 228 10.25 -12.47 -10.58
C GLU A 228 10.06 -11.63 -11.86
N GLY A 229 11.20 -11.33 -12.53
CA GLY A 229 11.29 -10.74 -13.88
C GLY A 229 12.46 -9.76 -14.05
N SER A 230 12.63 -9.13 -15.23
CA SER A 230 13.59 -8.01 -15.44
C SER A 230 13.32 -6.78 -14.54
N ASP A 231 12.25 -6.87 -13.78
CA ASP A 231 11.68 -5.97 -12.78
C ASP A 231 11.89 -6.46 -11.32
N ARG A 232 12.60 -7.58 -11.11
CA ARG A 232 12.99 -8.25 -9.85
C ARG A 232 12.23 -7.77 -8.62
N LYS A 233 10.91 -7.97 -8.61
CA LYS A 233 10.07 -7.39 -7.57
C LYS A 233 10.21 -8.10 -6.20
N GLY A 234 10.83 -9.29 -6.14
CA GLY A 234 11.02 -10.09 -4.91
C GLY A 234 12.17 -9.64 -4.05
N GLU A 235 12.87 -8.66 -4.58
CA GLU A 235 13.88 -7.93 -3.91
C GLU A 235 13.29 -6.77 -3.07
N ARG A 236 11.98 -6.52 -3.13
CA ARG A 236 11.33 -5.29 -2.62
C ARG A 236 10.80 -5.36 -1.19
N GLY A 237 10.83 -6.51 -0.54
CA GLY A 237 10.27 -6.67 0.80
C GLY A 237 8.80 -6.21 0.89
N TYR A 238 8.41 -5.80 2.09
CA TYR A 238 7.09 -5.28 2.42
C TYR A 238 7.14 -3.80 2.76
N PHE A 239 6.02 -3.10 2.54
CA PHE A 239 5.88 -1.69 2.88
C PHE A 239 4.71 -1.49 3.84
N TRP A 240 4.91 -0.65 4.83
CA TRP A 240 3.84 -0.04 5.61
C TRP A 240 3.79 1.44 5.26
N VAL A 241 2.61 1.94 4.89
CA VAL A 241 2.38 3.37 4.72
C VAL A 241 2.35 4.04 6.08
N ILE A 242 3.15 5.09 6.23
CA ILE A 242 3.04 6.08 7.31
C ILE A 242 2.31 7.28 6.71
N LYS A 243 1.00 7.33 6.91
CA LYS A 243 0.17 8.40 6.37
C LYS A 243 0.25 9.62 7.27
N VAL A 244 0.62 10.77 6.71
CA VAL A 244 0.80 12.03 7.43
C VAL A 244 -0.24 13.04 6.95
N GLN A 245 -1.10 13.50 7.84
CA GLN A 245 -2.09 14.55 7.59
C GLN A 245 -1.48 15.95 7.75
N PRO A 246 -2.13 17.01 7.21
CA PRO A 246 -1.63 18.38 7.31
C PRO A 246 -1.28 18.85 8.73
N GLY A 247 -1.98 18.37 9.76
CA GLY A 247 -1.72 18.70 11.17
C GLY A 247 -0.37 18.23 11.73
N MET A 248 0.35 17.38 10.99
CA MET A 248 1.67 16.85 11.36
C MET A 248 2.82 17.31 10.46
N VAL A 249 2.55 18.17 9.49
CA VAL A 249 3.60 18.84 8.70
C VAL A 249 4.40 19.77 9.62
N GLY A 250 5.74 19.69 9.54
CA GLY A 250 6.64 20.47 10.39
C GLY A 250 6.78 19.98 11.84
N ARG A 251 6.15 18.86 12.21
CA ARG A 251 6.23 18.26 13.56
C ARG A 251 7.01 16.94 13.52
N PRO A 252 7.83 16.63 14.54
CA PRO A 252 8.63 15.41 14.52
C PRO A 252 7.75 14.16 14.66
N ILE A 253 8.09 13.10 13.93
CA ILE A 253 7.54 11.75 14.08
C ILE A 253 8.70 10.83 14.42
N GLN A 254 8.63 10.17 15.57
CA GLN A 254 9.61 9.16 15.96
C GLN A 254 9.08 7.77 15.64
N MET A 255 9.71 7.13 14.66
CA MET A 255 9.40 5.74 14.32
C MET A 255 10.05 4.81 15.34
N GLN A 256 9.25 3.91 15.89
CA GLN A 256 9.71 2.88 16.81
C GLN A 256 9.20 1.51 16.39
N LEU A 257 9.99 0.50 16.71
CA LEU A 257 9.73 -0.89 16.40
C LEU A 257 9.81 -1.69 17.71
N PHE A 258 8.82 -2.54 17.96
CA PHE A 258 8.87 -3.52 19.03
C PHE A 258 9.45 -4.80 18.46
N ASP A 259 10.47 -5.36 19.09
CA ASP A 259 11.16 -6.59 18.68
C ASP A 259 11.62 -6.62 17.22
N PRO A 260 12.36 -5.60 16.76
CA PRO A 260 12.81 -5.55 15.37
C PRO A 260 13.85 -6.63 15.01
N ALA A 261 14.52 -7.22 16.00
CA ALA A 261 15.49 -8.29 15.80
C ALA A 261 14.82 -9.65 15.98
N PHE A 262 15.22 -10.63 15.16
CA PHE A 262 14.76 -11.99 15.38
C PHE A 262 15.32 -12.49 16.72
N VAL A 263 14.46 -12.97 17.62
CA VAL A 263 14.90 -13.61 18.86
C VAL A 263 14.08 -14.87 19.05
N LEU A 264 14.72 -16.04 19.14
CA LEU A 264 13.98 -17.29 19.27
C LEU A 264 13.16 -17.30 20.58
N THR A 265 11.83 -17.28 20.44
CA THR A 265 10.87 -17.37 21.55
C THR A 265 9.94 -18.57 21.45
N GLY A 266 9.75 -19.11 20.23
CA GLY A 266 8.66 -20.04 19.93
C GLY A 266 7.32 -19.31 19.80
N GLN A 267 6.37 -19.90 19.08
CA GLN A 267 5.14 -19.21 18.65
C GLN A 267 4.29 -18.74 19.84
N SER A 268 4.09 -19.60 20.85
CA SER A 268 3.31 -19.24 22.04
C SER A 268 4.15 -18.72 23.22
N CYS A 269 5.45 -18.46 23.03
CA CYS A 269 6.39 -18.03 24.10
C CYS A 269 6.35 -18.93 25.36
N GLY A 270 5.95 -20.19 25.21
CA GLY A 270 5.89 -21.17 26.29
C GLY A 270 5.95 -22.63 25.85
N GLU A 271 6.25 -22.87 24.58
CA GLU A 271 6.41 -24.23 24.04
C GLU A 271 7.63 -24.87 24.66
N ASN A 272 7.45 -26.05 25.24
CA ASN A 272 8.58 -26.94 25.48
C ASN A 272 8.95 -27.45 24.10
N ASN A 273 10.21 -27.30 23.69
CA ASN A 273 10.72 -28.13 22.61
C ASN A 273 10.37 -29.59 22.97
N PRO A 274 9.61 -30.34 22.16
CA PRO A 274 9.27 -31.73 22.50
C PRO A 274 10.51 -32.64 22.63
N SER A 275 11.69 -32.15 22.21
CA SER A 275 12.99 -32.80 22.42
C SER A 275 13.82 -32.26 23.60
N SER A 276 13.38 -31.21 24.31
CA SER A 276 14.11 -30.57 25.41
C SER A 276 13.18 -29.78 26.35
N THR A 277 13.16 -30.13 27.65
CA THR A 277 12.49 -29.35 28.70
C THR A 277 13.30 -28.13 29.15
N THR A 278 14.45 -27.84 28.52
CA THR A 278 15.35 -26.72 28.86
C THR A 278 15.38 -25.63 27.78
N ASP A 279 14.78 -25.88 26.61
CA ASP A 279 14.76 -24.93 25.48
C ASP A 279 13.48 -24.09 25.52
N GLN A 280 13.40 -23.19 26.49
CA GLN A 280 12.28 -22.25 26.67
C GLN A 280 12.78 -20.91 27.19
N LEU A 281 11.90 -19.89 27.13
CA LEU A 281 12.10 -18.65 27.87
C LEU A 281 12.19 -18.90 29.39
N PRO A 282 12.82 -18.00 30.17
CA PRO A 282 12.99 -18.17 31.60
C PRO A 282 11.65 -18.26 32.33
N SER A 283 11.60 -19.04 33.42
CA SER A 283 10.42 -19.07 34.29
C SER A 283 10.22 -17.72 34.98
N TRP A 284 8.96 -17.32 35.17
CA TRP A 284 8.57 -16.15 35.96
C TRP A 284 9.24 -16.11 37.36
N LEU A 285 9.44 -17.28 37.99
CA LEU A 285 10.00 -17.40 39.33
C LEU A 285 11.49 -17.01 39.44
N VAL A 286 12.24 -17.07 38.33
CA VAL A 286 13.69 -16.78 38.33
C VAL A 286 14.01 -15.35 37.84
N LEU A 287 13.01 -14.63 37.34
CA LEU A 287 13.15 -13.28 36.82
C LEU A 287 12.96 -12.23 37.93
N ASP A 288 13.45 -11.02 37.68
CA ASP A 288 13.19 -9.82 38.47
C ASP A 288 12.35 -8.82 37.66
N ASP A 289 11.65 -7.90 38.32
CA ASP A 289 10.96 -6.81 37.60
C ASP A 289 11.96 -5.78 37.05
N ASN A 290 13.06 -5.57 37.79
CA ASN A 290 14.19 -4.76 37.35
C ASN A 290 15.29 -5.65 36.77
N MET A 291 15.23 -5.90 35.46
CA MET A 291 16.17 -6.77 34.77
C MET A 291 17.37 -6.00 34.25
N ASN A 292 17.14 -4.85 33.61
CA ASN A 292 18.18 -4.14 32.88
C ASN A 292 17.82 -2.65 32.71
N PRO A 293 18.73 -1.81 32.16
CA PRO A 293 18.49 -0.37 32.00
C PRO A 293 17.29 0.02 31.12
N PHE A 294 16.75 -0.92 30.33
CA PHE A 294 15.56 -0.72 29.51
C PHE A 294 14.29 -1.17 30.25
N VAL A 295 14.38 -2.26 31.02
CA VAL A 295 13.27 -2.91 31.70
C VAL A 295 13.51 -2.93 33.20
N THR A 296 12.91 -1.95 33.89
CA THR A 296 13.11 -1.73 35.33
C THR A 296 11.90 -2.06 36.20
N THR A 297 10.72 -2.33 35.59
CA THR A 297 9.45 -2.41 36.32
C THR A 297 8.59 -3.64 36.03
N ASP A 298 8.80 -4.34 34.91
CA ASP A 298 7.92 -5.43 34.46
C ASP A 298 8.68 -6.62 33.85
N GLY A 299 9.96 -6.77 34.19
CA GLY A 299 10.83 -7.82 33.64
C GLY A 299 10.31 -9.25 33.85
N LYS A 300 9.61 -9.53 34.95
CA LYS A 300 9.02 -10.85 35.20
C LYS A 300 7.98 -11.20 34.16
N THR A 301 6.97 -10.37 33.98
CA THR A 301 5.87 -10.61 33.02
C THR A 301 6.33 -10.44 31.58
N ARG A 302 7.30 -9.55 31.33
CA ARG A 302 7.81 -9.27 29.99
C ARG A 302 8.64 -10.41 29.41
N TYR A 303 9.54 -11.00 30.20
CA TYR A 303 10.50 -12.01 29.69
C TYR A 303 10.13 -13.45 30.06
N SER A 304 9.10 -13.67 30.87
CA SER A 304 8.74 -15.02 31.31
C SER A 304 8.13 -15.85 30.19
N ASN A 305 8.40 -17.15 30.27
CA ASN A 305 7.58 -18.17 29.64
C ASN A 305 6.11 -18.05 30.09
N THR A 306 5.19 -17.96 29.12
CA THR A 306 3.73 -17.81 29.32
C THR A 306 3.15 -18.84 30.29
N GLY A 307 3.57 -20.11 30.19
CA GLY A 307 3.08 -21.22 31.00
C GLY A 307 3.50 -21.19 32.47
N THR A 308 4.37 -20.25 32.87
CA THR A 308 4.88 -20.13 34.24
C THR A 308 4.33 -18.92 35.00
N ILE A 309 3.51 -18.09 34.35
CA ILE A 309 2.95 -16.88 34.97
C ILE A 309 1.85 -17.30 35.97
N PRO A 310 1.96 -16.89 37.25
CA PRO A 310 0.94 -17.23 38.24
C PRO A 310 -0.42 -16.59 37.92
N PRO A 311 -1.55 -17.27 38.22
CA PRO A 311 -2.88 -16.67 38.10
C PRO A 311 -2.99 -15.31 38.82
N GLY A 312 -3.65 -14.34 38.18
CA GLY A 312 -3.83 -12.98 38.73
C GLY A 312 -2.76 -11.97 38.33
N HIS A 313 -1.79 -12.36 37.50
CA HIS A 313 -0.85 -11.45 36.83
C HIS A 313 -1.24 -11.37 35.34
N GLU A 314 -1.08 -10.19 34.72
CA GLU A 314 -1.36 -10.02 33.29
C GLU A 314 -0.53 -11.05 32.49
N PRO A 315 -1.16 -11.84 31.60
CA PRO A 315 -0.45 -12.87 30.83
C PRO A 315 0.59 -12.20 29.93
N SER A 316 1.66 -12.91 29.53
CA SER A 316 2.72 -12.37 28.64
C SER A 316 2.32 -12.31 27.16
N VAL A 317 1.06 -12.61 26.84
CA VAL A 317 0.46 -12.44 25.51
C VAL A 317 0.68 -11.06 24.89
N PRO A 318 0.72 -9.91 25.62
CA PRO A 318 1.00 -8.65 24.96
C PRO A 318 2.47 -8.54 24.53
N PHE A 319 3.41 -9.32 25.06
CA PHE A 319 4.84 -9.22 24.68
C PHE A 319 5.30 -10.32 23.73
N CYS A 320 4.51 -11.39 23.55
CA CYS A 320 4.91 -12.54 22.77
C CYS A 320 4.79 -12.29 21.26
N THR A 321 5.91 -12.01 20.60
CA THR A 321 5.98 -11.85 19.14
C THR A 321 6.00 -13.17 18.37
N GLY A 322 6.39 -14.27 19.01
CA GLY A 322 6.24 -15.62 18.44
C GLY A 322 7.34 -16.02 17.45
N ASP A 323 8.49 -15.34 17.48
CA ASP A 323 9.64 -15.61 16.63
C ASP A 323 10.11 -17.07 16.73
N ASN A 324 10.14 -17.75 15.58
CA ASN A 324 10.44 -19.17 15.49
C ASN A 324 11.16 -19.53 14.18
N PHE A 325 11.61 -20.77 14.07
CA PHE A 325 12.13 -21.34 12.83
C PHE A 325 11.13 -22.34 12.23
N PRO A 326 10.16 -21.88 11.41
CA PRO A 326 9.19 -22.79 10.82
C PRO A 326 9.83 -23.59 9.68
N GLY A 327 9.62 -24.92 9.68
CA GLY A 327 10.08 -25.82 8.62
C GLY A 327 11.60 -25.99 8.44
N VAL A 328 12.42 -25.32 9.25
CA VAL A 328 13.88 -25.38 9.20
C VAL A 328 14.44 -25.46 10.63
N SER A 329 15.50 -26.23 10.87
CA SER A 329 16.02 -26.41 12.24
C SER A 329 17.53 -26.39 12.30
N PRO A 330 18.09 -25.40 13.03
CA PRO A 330 18.09 -24.00 12.62
C PRO A 330 18.71 -23.80 11.22
N PRO A 331 18.37 -22.72 10.50
CA PRO A 331 18.90 -22.45 9.15
C PRO A 331 20.42 -22.27 9.18
N THR A 332 21.07 -22.60 8.06
CA THR A 332 22.53 -22.42 7.89
C THR A 332 22.99 -20.98 8.03
N ALA A 333 22.09 -20.01 7.82
CA ALA A 333 22.31 -18.60 8.07
C ALA A 333 21.10 -18.00 8.82
N PRO A 334 21.33 -17.26 9.93
CA PRO A 334 20.28 -16.49 10.57
C PRO A 334 19.77 -15.37 9.65
N MET A 335 18.51 -15.00 9.79
CA MET A 335 17.96 -13.86 9.06
C MET A 335 18.51 -12.50 9.51
N THR A 336 18.47 -11.53 8.60
CA THR A 336 18.68 -10.11 8.89
C THR A 336 17.46 -9.33 8.43
N THR A 337 16.84 -8.57 9.33
CA THR A 337 15.69 -7.72 8.98
C THR A 337 16.15 -6.27 8.83
N THR A 338 15.91 -5.68 7.67
CA THR A 338 16.26 -4.30 7.36
C THR A 338 15.01 -3.43 7.39
N PHE A 339 15.06 -2.32 8.14
CA PHE A 339 13.99 -1.33 8.22
C PHE A 339 14.49 0.02 7.71
N MET A 340 13.73 0.63 6.81
CA MET A 340 14.06 1.94 6.24
C MET A 340 12.82 2.81 6.10
N VAL A 341 12.85 4.05 6.59
CA VAL A 341 11.78 5.03 6.27
C VAL A 341 12.13 5.73 4.97
N ARG A 342 11.17 5.78 4.05
CA ARG A 342 11.25 6.50 2.78
C ARG A 342 10.32 7.71 2.79
N GLU A 343 10.72 8.73 2.06
CA GLU A 343 9.94 9.96 1.83
C GLU A 343 8.68 9.69 1.00
N GLN A 344 7.94 10.74 0.67
CA GLN A 344 6.82 10.61 -0.27
C GLN A 344 7.30 10.64 -1.72
N THR A 345 6.52 10.04 -2.60
CA THR A 345 6.70 10.15 -4.04
C THR A 345 5.40 10.56 -4.72
N ASP A 346 5.50 11.34 -5.80
CA ASP A 346 4.35 11.71 -6.62
C ASP A 346 3.85 10.52 -7.46
N THR A 347 4.68 9.47 -7.64
CA THR A 347 4.32 8.26 -8.39
C THR A 347 3.57 7.23 -7.55
N MET A 348 3.54 7.40 -6.22
CA MET A 348 3.06 6.42 -5.24
C MET A 348 3.73 5.03 -5.35
N ASP A 349 4.86 4.92 -6.05
CA ASP A 349 5.76 3.76 -5.99
C ASP A 349 6.75 3.98 -4.84
N PRO A 350 6.63 3.25 -3.72
CA PRO A 350 7.49 3.42 -2.55
C PRO A 350 8.99 3.29 -2.87
N LEU A 351 9.38 2.59 -3.92
CA LEU A 351 10.80 2.42 -4.27
C LEU A 351 11.41 3.63 -4.96
N GLN A 352 10.59 4.45 -5.62
CA GLN A 352 11.04 5.72 -6.20
C GLN A 352 11.24 6.78 -5.12
N ALA A 353 10.64 6.60 -3.93
CA ALA A 353 10.85 7.49 -2.82
C ALA A 353 12.26 7.31 -2.21
N PRO A 354 13.01 8.42 -2.02
CA PRO A 354 14.32 8.36 -1.37
C PRO A 354 14.18 7.94 0.10
N VAL A 355 15.22 7.30 0.64
CA VAL A 355 15.28 6.96 2.06
C VAL A 355 15.55 8.22 2.88
N VAL A 356 14.79 8.43 3.94
CA VAL A 356 15.00 9.52 4.88
C VAL A 356 16.37 9.35 5.55
N SER A 357 17.16 10.41 5.57
CA SER A 357 18.52 10.38 6.14
C SER A 357 18.50 9.91 7.61
N GLY A 358 19.35 8.93 7.93
CA GLY A 358 19.45 8.35 9.28
C GLY A 358 18.30 7.42 9.68
N CYS A 359 17.37 7.11 8.76
CA CYS A 359 16.22 6.24 9.03
C CYS A 359 16.38 4.82 8.49
N ALA A 360 17.60 4.29 8.46
CA ALA A 360 17.89 2.93 8.01
C ALA A 360 18.65 2.14 9.09
N LYS A 361 18.11 0.98 9.49
CA LYS A 361 18.73 0.05 10.43
C LYS A 361 18.56 -1.40 9.98
N GLN A 362 19.55 -2.22 10.30
CA GLN A 362 19.47 -3.68 10.15
C GLN A 362 19.49 -4.33 11.53
N TYR A 363 18.73 -5.38 11.68
CA TYR A 363 18.64 -6.15 12.91
C TYR A 363 19.01 -7.61 12.64
N GLY A 364 19.82 -8.17 13.52
CA GLY A 364 20.30 -9.54 13.43
C GLY A 364 19.34 -10.54 14.06
N ALA A 365 19.88 -11.70 14.38
CA ALA A 365 19.14 -12.78 15.01
C ALA A 365 19.85 -13.27 16.27
N PHE A 366 19.09 -13.50 17.34
CA PHE A 366 19.49 -14.25 18.51
C PHE A 366 18.81 -15.63 18.45
N THR A 367 19.56 -16.64 18.00
CA THR A 367 19.00 -17.93 17.54
C THR A 367 18.78 -18.97 18.62
N THR A 368 19.09 -18.64 19.87
CA THR A 368 18.86 -19.48 21.05
C THR A 368 17.83 -18.82 21.95
N TYR A 369 17.10 -19.59 22.76
CA TYR A 369 16.21 -19.01 23.76
C TYR A 369 16.97 -18.10 24.74
N PRO A 370 16.55 -16.83 24.91
CA PRO A 370 17.13 -15.94 25.90
C PRO A 370 17.08 -16.51 27.31
N THR A 371 18.20 -16.42 28.05
CA THR A 371 18.26 -16.83 29.46
C THR A 371 18.21 -15.63 30.40
N TYR A 372 17.93 -15.88 31.69
CA TYR A 372 18.06 -14.85 32.74
C TYR A 372 19.44 -14.17 32.71
N ASP A 373 20.51 -14.94 32.53
CA ASP A 373 21.88 -14.41 32.51
C ASP A 373 22.16 -13.52 31.29
N ASN A 374 21.48 -13.77 30.16
CA ASN A 374 21.60 -12.89 29.00
C ASN A 374 20.87 -11.55 29.18
N LEU A 375 19.80 -11.52 29.98
CA LEU A 375 18.89 -10.38 30.10
C LEU A 375 19.12 -9.53 31.35
N LYS A 376 19.69 -10.09 32.43
CA LYS A 376 19.93 -9.40 33.69
C LYS A 376 21.26 -8.65 33.68
N SER A 377 21.20 -7.34 33.90
CA SER A 377 22.40 -6.49 34.03
C SER A 377 23.28 -6.95 35.20
N GLY A 378 24.60 -7.01 34.97
CA GLY A 378 25.59 -7.46 35.95
C GLY A 378 25.89 -8.96 35.93
N ARG A 379 25.24 -9.74 35.05
CA ARG A 379 25.56 -11.15 34.81
C ARG A 379 26.70 -11.30 33.79
N ALA A 380 27.39 -12.44 33.84
CA ALA A 380 28.59 -12.70 33.03
C ALA A 380 28.31 -12.76 31.52
N THR A 381 27.15 -13.27 31.12
CA THR A 381 26.73 -13.40 29.71
C THR A 381 25.67 -12.37 29.31
N TYR A 382 25.53 -11.29 30.11
CA TYR A 382 24.58 -10.21 29.85
C TYR A 382 24.88 -9.57 28.49
N SER A 383 23.83 -9.45 27.67
CA SER A 383 23.90 -8.77 26.38
C SER A 383 23.04 -7.51 26.43
N SER A 384 23.70 -6.34 26.42
CA SER A 384 23.01 -5.05 26.34
C SER A 384 22.25 -4.88 25.03
N HIS A 385 22.75 -5.46 23.93
CA HIS A 385 22.09 -5.40 22.63
C HIS A 385 20.83 -6.27 22.60
N LEU A 386 20.85 -7.46 23.21
CA LEU A 386 19.64 -8.28 23.37
C LEU A 386 18.63 -7.57 24.26
N ALA A 387 19.06 -7.07 25.42
CA ALA A 387 18.18 -6.33 26.34
C ALA A 387 17.54 -5.07 25.73
N GLN A 388 18.22 -4.45 24.76
CA GLN A 388 17.70 -3.28 24.04
C GLN A 388 16.51 -3.63 23.14
N VAL A 389 16.60 -4.75 22.41
CA VAL A 389 15.66 -5.08 21.32
C VAL A 389 14.66 -6.16 21.66
N PHE A 390 14.93 -7.02 22.65
CA PHE A 390 14.09 -8.15 22.98
C PHE A 390 12.95 -7.74 23.93
N HIS A 391 11.73 -8.10 23.54
CA HIS A 391 10.47 -7.68 24.12
C HIS A 391 10.47 -6.19 24.50
N ASN A 392 10.96 -5.32 23.61
CA ASN A 392 11.10 -3.89 23.91
C ASN A 392 10.97 -2.99 22.67
N TRP A 393 10.48 -1.77 22.89
CA TRP A 393 10.47 -0.73 21.87
C TRP A 393 11.89 -0.22 21.63
N THR A 394 12.27 -0.10 20.36
CA THR A 394 13.52 0.49 19.90
C THR A 394 13.22 1.64 18.94
N SER A 395 13.90 2.77 19.09
CA SER A 395 13.80 3.87 18.12
C SER A 395 14.48 3.51 16.81
N LEU A 396 13.73 3.53 15.71
CA LEU A 396 14.28 3.45 14.36
C LEU A 396 14.94 4.78 13.98
N CYS A 397 14.16 5.87 13.99
CA CYS A 397 14.64 7.23 13.74
C CYS A 397 13.58 8.27 14.13
N THR A 398 13.94 9.55 14.02
CA THR A 398 12.98 10.67 14.06
C THR A 398 13.10 11.45 12.76
N PHE A 399 11.97 11.75 12.12
CA PHE A 399 11.92 12.58 10.93
C PHE A 399 10.84 13.65 11.06
N THR A 400 10.96 14.74 10.30
CA THR A 400 9.99 15.84 10.33
C THR A 400 9.40 16.01 8.93
N PRO A 401 8.12 15.66 8.72
CA PRO A 401 7.48 15.77 7.42
C PRO A 401 7.49 17.21 6.89
N GLN A 402 7.87 17.40 5.62
CA GLN A 402 7.84 18.71 4.96
C GLN A 402 6.57 18.96 4.16
N ARG A 403 5.80 17.90 3.89
CA ARG A 403 4.48 17.94 3.26
C ARG A 403 3.61 16.81 3.81
N ALA A 404 2.29 16.93 3.66
CA ALA A 404 1.37 15.84 3.96
C ALA A 404 1.47 14.75 2.88
N GLY A 405 1.01 13.54 3.19
CA GLY A 405 1.01 12.40 2.25
C GLY A 405 1.60 11.13 2.84
N ASP A 406 1.95 10.21 1.97
CA ASP A 406 2.33 8.84 2.32
C ASP A 406 3.85 8.71 2.36
N TYR A 407 4.40 8.50 3.55
CA TYR A 407 5.76 8.01 3.75
C TYR A 407 5.71 6.47 3.83
N TYR A 408 6.85 5.79 3.68
CA TYR A 408 6.85 4.34 3.63
C TYR A 408 7.92 3.74 4.54
N LEU A 409 7.50 2.89 5.49
CA LEU A 409 8.41 1.97 6.16
C LEU A 409 8.62 0.75 5.26
N HIS A 410 9.82 0.63 4.71
CA HIS A 410 10.28 -0.48 3.90
C HIS A 410 10.96 -1.51 4.80
N VAL A 411 10.45 -2.74 4.81
CA VAL A 411 10.96 -3.87 5.60
C VAL A 411 11.36 -5.00 4.67
N ARG A 412 12.58 -5.52 4.79
CA ARG A 412 13.09 -6.58 3.91
C ARG A 412 14.05 -7.52 4.62
N THR A 413 14.03 -8.79 4.23
CA THR A 413 14.86 -9.87 4.79
C THR A 413 15.91 -10.42 3.80
N ASN A 414 15.90 -9.92 2.57
CA ASN A 414 16.76 -10.36 1.46
C ASN A 414 18.06 -9.54 1.30
N LYS A 415 18.46 -8.81 2.35
CA LYS A 415 19.74 -8.10 2.46
C LYS A 415 20.46 -8.59 3.70
N SER A 416 21.38 -9.52 3.47
CA SER A 416 22.16 -10.16 4.52
C SER A 416 23.14 -9.17 5.16
N HIS A 417 23.39 -9.37 6.45
CA HIS A 417 24.48 -8.70 7.15
C HIS A 417 25.06 -9.65 8.19
N THR A 418 26.39 -9.73 8.26
CA THR A 418 27.07 -10.50 9.29
C THR A 418 27.28 -9.62 10.52
N PHE A 419 26.55 -9.92 11.58
CA PHE A 419 26.69 -9.21 12.84
C PHE A 419 27.89 -9.74 13.65
N PRO A 420 28.67 -8.86 14.30
CA PRO A 420 29.61 -9.26 15.34
C PRO A 420 28.92 -10.05 16.47
N SER A 421 29.67 -10.88 17.20
CA SER A 421 29.18 -11.88 18.17
C SER A 421 28.45 -11.33 19.42
N ASN A 422 28.14 -10.04 19.45
CA ASN A 422 27.41 -9.40 20.53
C ASN A 422 26.53 -8.23 20.07
N GLU A 423 26.41 -7.99 18.76
CA GLU A 423 25.62 -6.90 18.18
C GLU A 423 24.36 -7.48 17.52
N LEU A 424 23.21 -6.88 17.77
CA LEU A 424 21.93 -7.26 17.13
C LEU A 424 21.32 -6.11 16.34
N VAL A 425 21.94 -4.94 16.37
CA VAL A 425 21.43 -3.72 15.73
C VAL A 425 22.57 -2.99 15.07
N ARG A 426 22.43 -2.76 13.76
CA ARG A 426 23.33 -1.95 12.97
C ARG A 426 22.61 -0.71 12.48
N THR A 427 23.10 0.47 12.85
CA THR A 427 22.69 1.71 12.16
C THR A 427 23.42 1.79 10.82
N VAL A 428 22.67 1.96 9.74
CA VAL A 428 23.23 1.95 8.39
C VAL A 428 23.87 3.32 8.10
N PRO A 429 25.18 3.39 7.81
CA PRO A 429 25.82 4.64 7.40
C PRO A 429 25.23 5.14 6.07
N THR A 430 25.16 6.46 5.88
CA THR A 430 24.57 7.09 4.68
C THR A 430 25.14 6.55 3.37
N GLY A 431 26.44 6.24 3.32
CA GLY A 431 27.10 5.67 2.13
C GLY A 431 26.61 4.27 1.74
N ASP A 432 26.05 3.51 2.67
CA ASP A 432 25.61 2.12 2.45
C ASP A 432 24.11 2.04 2.15
N VAL A 433 23.36 3.12 2.42
CA VAL A 433 21.90 3.15 2.25
C VAL A 433 21.50 2.82 0.82
N ALA A 434 22.23 3.30 -0.19
CA ALA A 434 21.92 3.02 -1.60
C ALA A 434 21.95 1.52 -1.92
N GLY A 435 22.89 0.76 -1.32
CA GLY A 435 23.01 -0.69 -1.51
C GLY A 435 21.87 -1.49 -0.87
N LEU A 436 21.30 -0.97 0.23
CA LEU A 436 20.14 -1.56 0.92
C LEU A 436 18.79 -1.09 0.36
N ALA A 437 18.72 0.15 -0.11
CA ALA A 437 17.51 0.79 -0.62
C ALA A 437 17.26 0.52 -2.10
N GLY A 438 18.26 0.01 -2.81
CA GLY A 438 18.10 -0.40 -4.20
C GLY A 438 16.94 -1.38 -4.37
N ALA A 439 16.34 -1.36 -5.56
CA ALA A 439 15.26 -2.27 -5.92
C ALA A 439 15.69 -3.74 -5.76
N ASN A 440 17.01 -4.01 -5.85
CA ASN A 440 17.56 -5.35 -5.85
C ASN A 440 18.04 -5.85 -4.48
N GLY A 441 17.96 -7.16 -4.27
CA GLY A 441 18.32 -7.93 -3.08
C GLY A 441 19.71 -8.51 -3.27
N ASP A 442 20.08 -9.43 -2.39
CA ASP A 442 21.26 -10.23 -2.62
C ASP A 442 20.96 -11.30 -3.68
N ALA A 443 21.92 -11.59 -4.55
CA ALA A 443 21.74 -12.57 -5.64
C ALA A 443 21.46 -14.00 -5.14
N SER A 444 21.80 -14.28 -3.88
CA SER A 444 21.48 -15.53 -3.18
C SER A 444 21.06 -15.16 -1.76
N PRO A 445 19.81 -14.71 -1.58
CA PRO A 445 19.36 -14.20 -0.30
C PRO A 445 19.28 -15.35 0.70
N VAL A 446 19.87 -15.15 1.87
CA VAL A 446 19.94 -16.13 2.96
C VAL A 446 19.22 -15.60 4.19
N GLY A 447 18.84 -16.51 5.09
CA GLY A 447 18.11 -16.20 6.30
C GLY A 447 16.92 -17.12 6.45
N GLY A 448 16.87 -17.88 7.54
CA GLY A 448 15.67 -18.56 7.99
C GLY A 448 15.11 -17.94 9.27
N GLY A 449 13.84 -18.23 9.55
CA GLY A 449 13.10 -17.74 10.70
C GLY A 449 11.89 -16.90 10.32
N THR A 450 11.02 -16.68 11.29
CA THR A 450 9.94 -15.69 11.27
C THR A 450 10.30 -14.59 12.26
N ASN A 451 10.36 -13.35 11.80
CA ASN A 451 10.53 -12.18 12.68
C ASN A 451 9.21 -11.40 12.70
N SER A 452 8.62 -11.36 13.87
CA SER A 452 7.37 -10.67 14.17
C SER A 452 7.63 -9.46 15.05
N PHE A 453 7.00 -8.34 14.72
CA PHE A 453 7.25 -7.04 15.34
C PHE A 453 5.99 -6.18 15.37
N ALA A 454 6.05 -5.08 16.10
CA ALA A 454 5.04 -4.01 16.02
C ALA A 454 5.67 -2.68 15.61
N ILE A 455 4.87 -1.80 15.03
CA ILE A 455 5.31 -0.50 14.53
C ILE A 455 4.52 0.59 15.24
N ARG A 456 5.18 1.66 15.68
CA ARG A 456 4.49 2.88 16.09
C ARG A 456 5.18 4.13 15.59
N ALA A 457 4.36 5.09 15.16
CA ALA A 457 4.74 6.44 14.84
C ALA A 457 4.38 7.34 16.04
N VAL A 458 5.38 7.60 16.88
CA VAL A 458 5.21 8.45 18.07
C VAL A 458 5.22 9.91 17.63
N THR A 459 4.17 10.63 18.01
CA THR A 459 4.00 12.06 17.71
C THR A 459 4.03 12.88 19.00
N PRO A 460 4.25 14.21 18.92
CA PRO A 460 3.97 15.09 20.05
C PRO A 460 2.47 15.05 20.36
N ALA A 461 2.14 15.21 21.64
CA ALA A 461 0.76 15.14 22.13
C ALA A 461 -0.23 15.91 21.23
N GLY A 462 -1.34 15.24 20.89
CA GLY A 462 -2.38 15.76 20.01
C GLY A 462 -2.13 15.54 18.51
N GLY A 463 -0.97 15.01 18.12
CA GLY A 463 -0.67 14.65 16.72
C GLY A 463 -1.04 13.22 16.33
N GLU A 464 -1.47 12.38 17.27
CA GLU A 464 -1.72 10.95 17.09
C GLU A 464 -2.86 10.66 16.09
N ARG A 465 -3.80 11.61 15.92
CA ARG A 465 -4.93 11.52 14.98
C ARG A 465 -4.56 11.89 13.54
N ASP A 466 -3.42 12.55 13.37
CA ASP A 466 -2.92 13.05 12.10
C ASP A 466 -1.84 12.14 11.50
N VAL A 467 -1.59 10.98 12.12
CA VAL A 467 -0.68 9.95 11.61
C VAL A 467 -1.35 8.59 11.66
N ALA A 468 -1.13 7.77 10.63
CA ALA A 468 -1.46 6.36 10.68
C ALA A 468 -0.36 5.48 10.10
N VAL A 469 -0.29 4.23 10.56
CA VAL A 469 0.62 3.20 10.08
C VAL A 469 -0.22 2.02 9.60
N SER A 470 -0.14 1.68 8.32
CA SER A 470 -1.00 0.66 7.69
C SER A 470 -0.18 -0.19 6.73
N GLY A 471 -0.55 -1.44 6.50
CA GLY A 471 0.03 -2.24 5.41
C GLY A 471 -0.23 -1.59 4.05
N TRP A 472 0.75 -1.65 3.15
CA TRP A 472 0.65 -1.15 1.77
C TRP A 472 0.60 -2.32 0.79
N ASP A 473 -0.52 -2.49 0.09
CA ASP A 473 -0.80 -3.58 -0.87
C ASP A 473 -0.89 -4.98 -0.23
N ARG A 474 0.03 -5.28 0.68
CA ARG A 474 0.24 -6.58 1.32
C ARG A 474 0.52 -6.38 2.79
N MET A 475 0.04 -7.32 3.59
CA MET A 475 0.09 -7.27 5.03
C MET A 475 0.33 -8.66 5.58
N PRO A 476 1.61 -9.07 5.74
CA PRO A 476 1.96 -10.28 6.44
C PRO A 476 1.83 -10.06 7.95
N ILE A 477 1.08 -10.92 8.61
CA ILE A 477 0.81 -10.84 10.04
C ILE A 477 1.03 -12.18 10.72
N TYR A 478 1.41 -12.12 11.98
CA TYR A 478 1.36 -13.26 12.88
C TYR A 478 0.19 -13.05 13.85
N ALA A 479 -0.83 -13.90 13.74
CA ALA A 479 -1.94 -13.93 14.68
C ALA A 479 -1.49 -14.66 15.94
N ASN A 480 -1.56 -13.98 17.09
CA ASN A 480 -1.23 -14.55 18.40
C ASN A 480 -2.42 -14.29 19.33
N SER A 481 -3.43 -15.15 19.24
CA SER A 481 -4.71 -14.95 19.90
C SER A 481 -5.09 -16.15 20.76
N GLU A 482 -5.32 -15.93 22.05
CA GLU A 482 -6.01 -16.88 22.95
C GLU A 482 -7.53 -16.65 23.02
N ALA A 483 -8.07 -15.85 22.10
CA ALA A 483 -9.50 -15.59 21.97
C ALA A 483 -10.11 -16.42 20.82
N ALA A 484 -11.37 -16.83 20.99
CA ALA A 484 -12.15 -17.56 19.98
C ALA A 484 -12.43 -16.75 18.70
N SER A 485 -12.28 -15.42 18.75
CA SER A 485 -12.39 -14.56 17.57
C SER A 485 -11.51 -13.32 17.71
N SER A 486 -10.89 -12.91 16.61
CA SER A 486 -10.20 -11.62 16.47
C SER A 486 -10.86 -10.78 15.38
N THR A 487 -10.77 -9.45 15.50
CA THR A 487 -11.27 -8.52 14.48
C THR A 487 -10.24 -7.44 14.22
N PHE A 488 -9.84 -7.29 12.97
CA PHE A 488 -8.91 -6.24 12.55
C PHE A 488 -9.45 -5.47 11.35
N ASN A 489 -8.84 -4.31 11.08
CA ASN A 489 -9.25 -3.47 9.96
C ASN A 489 -8.69 -4.05 8.66
N LEU A 490 -9.53 -4.26 7.66
CA LEU A 490 -9.13 -4.85 6.39
C LEU A 490 -8.58 -3.77 5.46
N ILE A 491 -9.44 -2.83 5.06
CA ILE A 491 -9.14 -1.84 4.03
C ILE A 491 -10.00 -0.59 4.26
N ARG A 492 -9.46 0.59 3.94
CA ARG A 492 -10.24 1.84 3.95
C ARG A 492 -10.88 2.09 2.59
N ALA A 493 -12.21 2.03 2.51
CA ALA A 493 -12.97 2.30 1.28
C ALA A 493 -13.73 3.61 1.41
N LEU A 494 -13.40 4.61 0.59
CA LEU A 494 -14.00 5.94 0.65
C LEU A 494 -15.34 5.97 -0.11
N PRO A 495 -16.22 6.98 0.10
CA PRO A 495 -17.52 7.05 -0.57
C PRO A 495 -17.43 7.00 -2.11
N GLY A 496 -16.31 7.43 -2.69
CA GLY A 496 -16.05 7.29 -4.14
C GLY A 496 -16.01 5.84 -4.64
N ALA A 497 -15.81 4.86 -3.74
CA ALA A 497 -15.84 3.45 -4.07
C ALA A 497 -17.26 2.84 -4.08
N ALA A 498 -18.29 3.64 -3.86
CA ALA A 498 -19.68 3.18 -3.93
C ALA A 498 -19.97 2.50 -5.28
N GLY A 499 -20.55 1.29 -5.23
CA GLY A 499 -20.82 0.46 -6.40
C GLY A 499 -19.61 -0.31 -6.97
N GLN A 500 -18.41 -0.14 -6.41
CA GLN A 500 -17.25 -0.99 -6.72
C GLN A 500 -17.23 -2.25 -5.83
N TYR A 501 -16.14 -3.01 -5.89
CA TYR A 501 -15.91 -4.20 -5.07
C TYR A 501 -14.62 -4.05 -4.26
N ILE A 502 -14.60 -4.61 -3.06
CA ILE A 502 -13.36 -4.92 -2.35
C ILE A 502 -12.96 -6.33 -2.78
N GLU A 503 -11.78 -6.46 -3.36
CA GLU A 503 -11.15 -7.75 -3.62
C GLU A 503 -10.01 -7.89 -2.60
N PHE A 504 -10.05 -8.94 -1.80
CA PHE A 504 -8.96 -9.25 -0.88
C PHE A 504 -8.67 -10.74 -0.87
N SER A 505 -7.40 -11.08 -0.66
CA SER A 505 -6.99 -12.46 -0.45
C SER A 505 -6.28 -12.62 0.88
N PHE A 506 -6.35 -13.83 1.41
CA PHE A 506 -5.54 -14.27 2.52
C PHE A 506 -4.92 -15.62 2.17
N PHE A 507 -3.65 -15.76 2.50
CA PHE A 507 -2.86 -16.96 2.26
C PHE A 507 -2.55 -17.66 3.57
N ASP A 508 -2.60 -18.99 3.51
CA ASP A 508 -2.19 -19.89 4.59
C ASP A 508 -3.02 -19.82 5.87
N ALA A 509 -4.30 -19.48 5.79
CA ALA A 509 -5.18 -19.49 6.97
C ALA A 509 -5.57 -20.90 7.45
N GLY A 510 -4.76 -21.92 7.14
CA GLY A 510 -5.04 -23.32 7.42
C GLY A 510 -4.47 -23.83 8.75
N ASP A 511 -3.48 -23.17 9.34
CA ASP A 511 -2.66 -23.77 10.39
C ASP A 511 -3.18 -23.53 11.81
N ALA A 512 -4.26 -22.76 11.94
CA ALA A 512 -5.05 -22.69 13.16
C ALA A 512 -5.69 -24.05 13.52
N ALA A 513 -5.69 -24.41 14.81
CA ALA A 513 -6.32 -25.63 15.28
C ALA A 513 -7.85 -25.60 15.06
N GLY A 514 -8.35 -26.42 14.14
CA GLY A 514 -9.79 -26.58 13.86
C GLY A 514 -10.27 -25.83 12.62
N SER A 515 -11.59 -25.63 12.50
CA SER A 515 -12.15 -24.84 11.41
C SER A 515 -12.21 -23.35 11.78
N ALA A 516 -11.85 -22.50 10.83
CA ALA A 516 -11.98 -21.06 10.94
C ALA A 516 -13.08 -20.53 10.02
N THR A 517 -13.55 -19.32 10.32
CA THR A 517 -14.43 -18.53 9.46
C THR A 517 -13.89 -17.12 9.33
N VAL A 518 -14.01 -16.55 8.13
CA VAL A 518 -13.60 -15.19 7.82
C VAL A 518 -14.84 -14.42 7.38
N ARG A 519 -15.26 -13.44 8.18
CA ARG A 519 -16.44 -12.62 7.92
C ARG A 519 -16.06 -11.17 7.72
N VAL A 520 -16.59 -10.58 6.65
CA VAL A 520 -16.45 -9.14 6.40
C VAL A 520 -17.52 -8.37 7.15
N LEU A 521 -17.11 -7.23 7.71
CA LEU A 521 -17.94 -6.29 8.44
C LEU A 521 -17.80 -4.90 7.82
N LEU A 522 -18.92 -4.17 7.74
CA LEU A 522 -18.93 -2.79 7.27
C LEU A 522 -18.17 -1.85 8.22
N PRO A 523 -17.75 -0.67 7.71
CA PRO A 523 -17.33 0.44 8.55
C PRO A 523 -18.37 0.76 9.61
N THR A 524 -17.90 1.07 10.82
CA THR A 524 -18.79 1.41 11.95
C THR A 524 -19.56 2.70 11.73
N ASP A 525 -19.08 3.57 10.85
CA ASP A 525 -19.71 4.83 10.48
C ASP A 525 -20.36 4.80 9.09
N ALA A 526 -20.52 3.61 8.50
CA ALA A 526 -21.16 3.44 7.21
C ALA A 526 -22.64 3.85 7.28
N THR A 527 -23.07 4.68 6.33
CA THR A 527 -24.45 5.15 6.19
C THR A 527 -24.87 5.13 4.72
N SER A 528 -26.17 5.29 4.44
CA SER A 528 -26.67 5.52 3.09
C SER A 528 -26.58 7.01 2.70
N THR A 529 -26.58 7.31 1.40
CA THR A 529 -26.65 8.69 0.87
C THR A 529 -27.92 9.46 1.31
N SER A 530 -29.01 8.76 1.61
CA SER A 530 -30.25 9.33 2.15
C SER A 530 -30.19 9.63 3.65
N GLY A 531 -29.10 9.27 4.33
CA GLY A 531 -28.99 9.29 5.78
C GLY A 531 -29.65 8.06 6.41
N GLY A 532 -28.93 7.43 7.34
CA GLY A 532 -29.38 6.22 8.04
C GLY A 532 -28.52 4.99 7.75
N ALA A 533 -28.94 3.84 8.25
CA ALA A 533 -28.21 2.58 8.11
C ALA A 533 -28.35 2.01 6.69
N ILE A 534 -27.27 1.41 6.18
CA ILE A 534 -27.30 0.65 4.93
C ILE A 534 -28.18 -0.59 5.10
N THR A 535 -29.26 -0.68 4.34
CA THR A 535 -30.25 -1.76 4.43
C THR A 535 -29.84 -3.00 3.64
N ASN A 536 -29.08 -2.82 2.57
CA ASN A 536 -28.49 -3.89 1.77
C ASN A 536 -26.95 -3.80 1.82
N PRO A 537 -26.31 -4.34 2.86
CA PRO A 537 -24.87 -4.18 3.08
C PRO A 537 -24.00 -4.81 1.98
N TYR A 538 -24.53 -5.79 1.25
CA TYR A 538 -23.79 -6.60 0.27
C TYR A 538 -24.66 -6.89 -0.97
N PRO A 539 -24.91 -5.89 -1.83
CA PRO A 539 -25.80 -6.04 -2.98
C PRO A 539 -25.27 -7.07 -3.99
N GLY A 540 -26.12 -8.00 -4.42
CA GLY A 540 -25.71 -9.09 -5.31
C GLY A 540 -24.97 -10.24 -4.62
N GLY A 541 -24.68 -10.13 -3.32
CA GLY A 541 -23.99 -11.14 -2.53
C GLY A 541 -22.47 -11.11 -2.70
N CYS A 542 -21.76 -11.64 -1.70
CA CYS A 542 -20.31 -11.81 -1.76
C CYS A 542 -19.95 -13.13 -2.43
N THR A 543 -18.74 -13.21 -2.97
CA THR A 543 -18.20 -14.46 -3.52
C THR A 543 -16.80 -14.74 -2.98
N SER A 544 -16.38 -16.01 -3.03
CA SER A 544 -14.99 -16.40 -2.77
C SER A 544 -14.52 -17.52 -3.68
N LYS A 545 -13.21 -17.65 -3.84
CA LYS A 545 -12.54 -18.82 -4.42
C LYS A 545 -11.38 -19.25 -3.52
N THR A 546 -11.12 -20.56 -3.47
CA THR A 546 -9.98 -21.13 -2.76
C THR A 546 -9.06 -21.81 -3.76
N GLY A 547 -7.76 -21.57 -3.67
CA GLY A 547 -6.79 -22.06 -4.62
C GLY A 547 -6.57 -21.12 -5.81
N SER A 548 -5.38 -21.15 -6.40
CA SER A 548 -5.04 -20.40 -7.62
C SER A 548 -5.95 -20.73 -8.82
N GLY A 549 -6.46 -21.96 -8.90
CA GLY A 549 -7.39 -22.45 -9.93
C GLY A 549 -8.83 -22.67 -9.45
N GLY A 550 -9.21 -22.13 -8.29
CA GLY A 550 -10.53 -22.32 -7.69
C GLY A 550 -11.67 -21.65 -8.47
N THR A 551 -12.86 -22.23 -8.40
CA THR A 551 -14.09 -21.61 -8.93
C THR A 551 -14.72 -20.69 -7.90
N TRP A 552 -15.24 -19.54 -8.35
CA TRP A 552 -15.99 -18.63 -7.50
C TRP A 552 -17.29 -19.25 -6.98
N GLN A 553 -17.54 -19.10 -5.69
CA GLN A 553 -18.72 -19.58 -4.98
C GLN A 553 -19.39 -18.42 -4.26
N ALA A 554 -20.72 -18.42 -4.20
CA ALA A 554 -21.49 -17.43 -3.45
C ALA A 554 -21.36 -17.65 -1.94
N LEU A 555 -21.28 -16.56 -1.19
CA LEU A 555 -21.15 -16.56 0.26
C LEU A 555 -22.43 -16.05 0.93
N THR A 556 -22.84 -16.72 2.00
CA THR A 556 -23.91 -16.27 2.88
C THR A 556 -23.36 -15.26 3.88
N GLY A 557 -23.94 -14.06 3.93
CA GLY A 557 -23.55 -13.02 4.90
C GLY A 557 -22.08 -12.59 4.81
N CYS A 558 -21.46 -12.75 3.63
CA CYS A 558 -20.04 -12.45 3.38
C CYS A 558 -19.09 -13.13 4.36
N THR A 559 -19.43 -14.38 4.67
CA THR A 559 -18.66 -15.25 5.55
C THR A 559 -18.11 -16.42 4.74
N ALA A 560 -16.79 -16.47 4.58
CA ALA A 560 -16.11 -17.67 4.11
C ALA A 560 -16.07 -18.69 5.24
N THR A 561 -16.57 -19.89 4.96
CA THR A 561 -16.61 -21.03 5.88
C THR A 561 -15.68 -22.14 5.40
N ALA A 562 -15.48 -23.16 6.25
CA ALA A 562 -14.64 -24.32 5.95
C ALA A 562 -13.17 -23.97 5.66
N ILE A 563 -12.63 -22.95 6.34
CA ILE A 563 -11.19 -22.70 6.36
C ILE A 563 -10.58 -23.76 7.30
N THR A 564 -9.80 -24.69 6.75
CA THR A 564 -9.26 -25.82 7.51
C THR A 564 -7.82 -26.15 7.09
N PRO A 565 -7.04 -26.85 7.93
CA PRO A 565 -5.69 -27.26 7.57
C PRO A 565 -5.60 -28.04 6.25
N THR A 566 -6.60 -28.84 5.92
CA THR A 566 -6.57 -29.67 4.70
C THR A 566 -6.90 -28.89 3.42
N THR A 567 -7.63 -27.77 3.54
CA THR A 567 -8.12 -27.00 2.39
C THR A 567 -7.39 -25.68 2.21
N ASN A 568 -6.74 -25.17 3.25
CA ASN A 568 -6.22 -23.80 3.30
C ASN A 568 -4.74 -23.66 3.62
N ASN A 569 -4.05 -24.73 4.07
CA ASN A 569 -2.60 -24.70 4.26
C ASN A 569 -1.90 -24.52 2.90
N GLY A 570 -1.05 -23.51 2.79
CA GLY A 570 -0.34 -23.16 1.57
C GLY A 570 -1.26 -22.73 0.42
N LYS A 571 -2.50 -22.33 0.71
CA LYS A 571 -3.51 -21.91 -0.29
C LYS A 571 -3.90 -20.46 -0.16
N VAL A 572 -4.17 -19.84 -1.30
CA VAL A 572 -4.76 -18.50 -1.37
C VAL A 572 -6.27 -18.64 -1.36
N GLN A 573 -6.95 -17.85 -0.53
CA GLN A 573 -8.39 -17.66 -0.61
C GLN A 573 -8.69 -16.20 -0.91
N THR A 574 -9.42 -15.97 -2.01
CA THR A 574 -9.79 -14.62 -2.46
C THR A 574 -11.29 -14.43 -2.27
N MET A 575 -11.68 -13.26 -1.76
CA MET A 575 -13.06 -12.84 -1.55
C MET A 575 -13.35 -11.55 -2.32
N MET A 576 -14.54 -11.47 -2.92
CA MET A 576 -15.03 -10.28 -3.60
C MET A 576 -16.29 -9.77 -2.89
N ILE A 577 -16.23 -8.54 -2.41
CA ILE A 577 -17.25 -7.92 -1.55
C ILE A 577 -17.82 -6.70 -2.28
N PRO A 578 -19.09 -6.71 -2.69
CA PRO A 578 -19.70 -5.55 -3.31
C PRO A 578 -19.85 -4.40 -2.30
N ILE A 579 -19.49 -3.19 -2.71
CA ILE A 579 -19.74 -1.96 -1.97
C ILE A 579 -21.11 -1.43 -2.37
N PRO A 580 -22.02 -1.14 -1.42
CA PRO A 580 -23.34 -0.58 -1.72
C PRO A 580 -23.27 0.68 -2.62
N PRO A 581 -24.13 0.81 -3.65
CA PRO A 581 -24.17 2.00 -4.49
C PRO A 581 -24.51 3.29 -3.74
N ASP A 582 -25.18 3.18 -2.60
CA ASP A 582 -25.54 4.27 -1.70
C ASP A 582 -24.58 4.42 -0.52
N TYR A 583 -23.44 3.70 -0.53
CA TYR A 583 -22.45 3.73 0.54
C TYR A 583 -21.88 5.14 0.74
N THR A 584 -21.91 5.60 1.99
CA THR A 584 -21.14 6.76 2.45
C THR A 584 -20.58 6.54 3.85
N CYS A 585 -19.61 7.36 4.22
CA CYS A 585 -18.91 7.35 5.50
C CYS A 585 -18.24 8.72 5.71
N ASN A 586 -17.81 9.02 6.93
CA ASN A 586 -17.12 10.28 7.22
C ASN A 586 -15.64 10.21 6.81
N GLN A 587 -15.38 10.48 5.53
CA GLN A 587 -14.03 10.44 4.95
C GLN A 587 -13.04 11.48 5.50
N ALA A 588 -13.53 12.52 6.19
CA ALA A 588 -12.71 13.56 6.81
C ALA A 588 -11.95 13.05 8.04
N VAL A 589 -12.42 11.96 8.66
CA VAL A 589 -11.74 11.29 9.76
C VAL A 589 -10.98 10.08 9.22
N PHE A 590 -9.66 10.05 9.40
CA PHE A 590 -8.85 8.97 8.83
C PHE A 590 -9.21 7.59 9.37
N THR A 591 -9.62 7.52 10.65
CA THR A 591 -10.03 6.28 11.29
C THR A 591 -11.41 5.79 10.87
N ASN A 592 -12.12 6.51 10.02
CA ASN A 592 -13.44 6.12 9.53
C ASN A 592 -13.34 5.47 8.14
N CYS A 593 -14.46 4.90 7.66
CA CYS A 593 -14.54 4.23 6.36
C CYS A 593 -13.75 2.91 6.24
N TRP A 594 -13.45 2.26 7.37
CA TRP A 594 -12.68 1.01 7.41
C TRP A 594 -13.59 -0.20 7.42
N TYR A 595 -13.55 -0.97 6.33
CA TYR A 595 -14.07 -2.33 6.36
C TYR A 595 -13.20 -3.16 7.30
N ARG A 596 -13.82 -4.09 8.02
CA ARG A 596 -13.15 -4.93 9.00
C ARG A 596 -13.37 -6.40 8.65
N VAL A 597 -12.48 -7.23 9.12
CA VAL A 597 -12.60 -8.68 9.02
C VAL A 597 -12.59 -9.27 10.41
N GLN A 598 -13.58 -10.12 10.67
CA GLN A 598 -13.65 -10.95 11.85
C GLN A 598 -13.20 -12.35 11.47
N VAL A 599 -12.16 -12.84 12.14
CA VAL A 599 -11.71 -14.22 12.02
C VAL A 599 -12.13 -14.94 13.30
N SER A 600 -12.92 -16.00 13.15
CA SER A 600 -13.39 -16.81 14.28
C SER A 600 -12.89 -18.23 14.13
N PHE A 601 -12.40 -18.80 15.23
CA PHE A 601 -11.76 -20.11 15.28
C PHE A 601 -12.54 -21.05 16.20
N ALA A 602 -12.63 -22.33 15.81
CA ALA A 602 -13.33 -23.33 16.60
C ALA A 602 -12.59 -23.67 17.92
N SER A 603 -11.25 -23.60 17.92
CA SER A 603 -10.45 -23.69 19.13
C SER A 603 -10.08 -22.28 19.61
N GLY A 604 -10.03 -22.08 20.92
CA GLY A 604 -9.81 -20.76 21.51
C GLY A 604 -8.39 -20.19 21.35
N SER A 605 -7.48 -20.82 20.60
CA SER A 605 -6.09 -20.36 20.45
C SER A 605 -5.60 -20.45 19.01
N VAL A 606 -4.94 -19.40 18.52
CA VAL A 606 -4.37 -19.28 17.18
C VAL A 606 -2.98 -18.68 17.21
N HIS A 607 -2.08 -19.39 16.56
CA HIS A 607 -0.67 -19.06 16.40
C HIS A 607 -0.30 -19.31 14.93
N ASP A 608 -0.57 -18.35 14.06
CA ASP A 608 -0.47 -18.57 12.62
C ASP A 608 0.06 -17.33 11.88
N VAL A 609 0.92 -17.55 10.89
CA VAL A 609 1.43 -16.51 10.01
C VAL A 609 0.57 -16.52 8.76
N THR A 610 -0.05 -15.39 8.43
CA THR A 610 -0.87 -15.27 7.24
C THR A 610 -0.50 -14.02 6.46
N THR A 611 -0.57 -14.10 5.14
CA THR A 611 -0.36 -12.94 4.27
C THR A 611 -1.69 -12.48 3.68
N TRP A 612 -2.02 -11.20 3.88
CA TRP A 612 -3.24 -10.59 3.37
C TRP A 612 -2.91 -9.57 2.28
N ASP A 613 -3.74 -9.49 1.24
CA ASP A 613 -3.71 -8.46 0.21
C ASP A 613 -5.12 -7.94 -0.01
N ALA A 614 -5.28 -6.64 -0.28
CA ALA A 614 -6.60 -6.05 -0.53
C ALA A 614 -6.51 -4.86 -1.47
N GLN A 615 -7.51 -4.75 -2.34
CA GLN A 615 -7.66 -3.67 -3.31
C GLN A 615 -9.13 -3.34 -3.53
N ILE A 616 -9.38 -2.14 -4.05
CA ILE A 616 -10.70 -1.75 -4.56
C ILE A 616 -10.68 -2.03 -6.06
N SER A 617 -11.62 -2.86 -6.52
CA SER A 617 -11.71 -3.39 -7.88
C SER A 617 -13.09 -3.08 -8.47
N GLY A 618 -13.17 -2.93 -9.80
CA GLY A 618 -14.38 -2.53 -10.52
C GLY A 618 -14.15 -1.26 -11.35
N ASP A 619 -14.53 -1.32 -12.64
CA ASP A 619 -14.17 -0.41 -13.74
C ASP A 619 -13.35 0.83 -13.33
N PRO A 620 -12.02 0.65 -13.20
CA PRO A 620 -11.14 1.65 -12.58
C PRO A 620 -10.63 2.74 -13.52
N VAL A 621 -10.93 2.70 -14.82
CA VAL A 621 -10.55 3.78 -15.74
C VAL A 621 -11.56 3.84 -16.88
N ARG A 622 -12.20 4.99 -17.06
CA ARG A 622 -12.73 5.38 -18.36
C ARG A 622 -12.36 6.85 -18.55
N LEU A 623 -11.57 7.14 -19.58
CA LEU A 623 -11.60 8.47 -20.18
C LEU A 623 -13.02 8.60 -20.75
N ILE A 624 -13.90 9.29 -20.03
CA ILE A 624 -15.35 9.26 -20.33
C ILE A 624 -15.69 10.18 -21.52
N GLU A 625 -14.79 11.08 -21.93
CA GLU A 625 -15.02 12.03 -23.02
C GLU A 625 -13.79 12.24 -23.89
#